data_AF-A0A948HQS5-F1
#
_entry.id   AF-A0A948HQS5-F1
#
_cell.length_a   1.000
_cell.length_b   1.000
_cell.length_c   1.000
_cell.angle_alpha   90.00
_cell.angle_beta   90.00
_cell.angle_gamma   90.00
#
_symmetry.space_group_name_H-M   'P 1'
#
loop_
_entity.id
_entity.type
_entity.pdbx_description
1 polymer ?
#
loop_
_entity_poly.entity_id
_entity_poly.type
_entity_poly.pdbx_seq_one_letter_code
_entity_poly.pdbx_strand_id
1 'polypeptide(L)'
;MSKAKAEGRPRLTTGRSVPLLAVLLVLLAVWFGWSGVRQWRQAAVGAELEQSRDQVVEGLQTALTGQLGTFGKVLKTERVASALASGNAHGAAVAIREGWPGVEDVQILTADLDAAYADPKAFGYSRLALLEAAIADDKPVGRVVRDAGGQRLGLAAAAELGP
;
A
#
# COMPACT_ATOMS: atom_id res chain seq x y z
N MET A 1 16.71 82.99 -20.28
CA MET A 1 16.00 82.50 -19.09
C MET A 1 15.67 81.02 -19.28
N SER A 2 16.29 80.13 -18.53
CA SER A 2 15.93 78.70 -18.53
C SER A 2 16.06 78.16 -17.11
N LYS A 3 14.96 77.58 -16.61
CA LYS A 3 14.84 77.04 -15.25
C LYS A 3 15.50 75.67 -15.19
N ALA A 4 16.58 75.54 -14.41
CA ALA A 4 17.09 74.23 -14.00
C ALA A 4 16.52 73.90 -12.60
N LYS A 5 15.47 73.09 -12.60
CA LYS A 5 14.92 72.42 -11.42
C LYS A 5 15.82 71.20 -11.15
N ALA A 6 16.86 71.36 -10.33
CA ALA A 6 17.70 70.25 -9.91
C ALA A 6 16.98 69.49 -8.78
N GLU A 7 16.57 68.27 -9.10
CA GLU A 7 15.98 67.28 -8.22
C GLU A 7 16.79 67.10 -6.92
N GLY A 8 16.09 67.14 -5.80
CA GLY A 8 16.64 66.78 -4.50
C GLY A 8 17.04 65.32 -4.48
N ARG A 9 18.31 65.04 -4.78
CA ARG A 9 18.94 63.76 -4.45
C ARG A 9 18.94 63.62 -2.92
N PRO A 10 18.40 62.52 -2.35
CA PRO A 10 18.56 62.26 -0.94
C PRO A 10 20.05 62.10 -0.67
N ARG A 11 20.63 63.08 0.04
CA ARG A 11 21.98 62.99 0.56
C ARG A 11 21.98 61.87 1.59
N LEU A 12 22.39 60.68 1.17
CA LEU A 12 22.73 59.59 2.08
C LEU A 12 23.84 60.13 2.99
N THR A 13 23.54 60.23 4.28
CA THR A 13 24.46 60.67 5.32
C THR A 13 25.50 59.59 5.56
N THR A 14 26.57 59.60 4.75
CA THR A 14 27.56 58.53 4.59
C THR A 14 28.40 58.19 5.84
N GLY A 15 28.36 58.97 6.92
CA GLY A 15 29.21 58.71 8.11
C GLY A 15 28.63 57.79 9.19
N ARG A 16 27.29 57.67 9.29
CA ARG A 16 26.60 57.02 10.43
C ARG A 16 25.62 55.93 9.99
N SER A 17 25.17 55.97 8.74
CA SER A 17 24.16 55.04 8.20
C SER A 17 24.77 53.73 7.70
N VAL A 18 26.07 53.70 7.41
CA VAL A 18 26.81 52.50 6.97
C VAL A 18 26.77 51.36 8.00
N PRO A 19 27.08 51.56 9.29
CA PRO A 19 26.97 50.49 10.28
C PRO A 19 25.52 50.02 10.47
N LEU A 20 24.55 50.92 10.34
CA LEU A 20 23.13 50.60 10.49
C LEU A 20 22.63 49.73 9.33
N LEU A 21 23.09 50.00 8.10
CA LEU A 21 22.89 49.14 6.93
C LEU A 21 23.58 47.78 7.08
N ALA A 22 24.82 47.76 7.59
CA ALA A 22 25.53 46.51 7.83
C ALA A 22 24.80 45.62 8.84
N VAL A 23 24.32 46.20 9.94
CA VAL A 23 23.51 45.49 10.96
C VAL A 23 22.19 44.99 10.36
N LEU A 24 21.51 45.81 9.55
CA LEU A 24 20.28 45.41 8.86
C LEU A 24 20.52 44.23 7.89
N LEU A 25 21.62 44.25 7.13
CA LEU A 25 21.99 43.18 6.21
C LEU A 25 22.32 41.89 6.97
N VAL A 26 23.01 41.96 8.10
CA VAL A 26 23.29 40.80 8.95
C VAL A 26 21.99 40.23 9.53
N LEU A 27 21.08 41.07 10.01
CA LEU A 27 19.77 40.64 10.50
C LEU A 27 18.96 39.93 9.41
N LEU A 28 18.96 40.48 8.19
CA LEU A 28 18.30 39.85 7.05
C LEU A 28 18.98 38.54 6.67
N ALA A 29 20.32 38.46 6.64
CA ALA A 29 21.05 37.24 6.34
C ALA A 29 20.76 36.12 7.36
N VAL A 30 20.70 36.47 8.64
CA VAL A 30 20.33 35.53 9.72
C VAL A 30 18.89 35.09 9.56
N TRP A 31 17.97 36.01 9.25
CA TRP A 31 16.56 35.69 9.03
C TRP A 31 16.34 34.76 7.83
N PHE A 32 16.97 35.08 6.69
CA PHE A 32 16.89 34.25 5.48
C PHE A 32 17.57 32.90 5.64
N GLY A 33 18.71 32.85 6.34
CA GLY A 33 19.38 31.60 6.67
C GLY A 33 18.51 30.70 7.56
N TRP A 34 17.88 31.27 8.59
CA TRP A 34 16.97 30.55 9.47
C TRP A 34 15.71 30.07 8.74
N SER A 35 15.10 30.89 7.87
CA SER A 35 13.93 30.48 7.10
C SER A 35 14.23 29.38 6.09
N GLY A 36 15.40 29.45 5.43
CA GLY A 36 15.84 28.42 4.47
C GLY A 36 16.08 27.07 5.14
N VAL A 37 16.75 27.05 6.30
CA VAL A 37 16.97 25.82 7.09
C VAL A 37 15.65 25.21 7.57
N ARG A 38 14.68 26.04 7.95
CA ARG A 38 13.35 25.57 8.37
C ARG A 38 12.57 24.95 7.21
N GLN A 39 12.62 25.58 6.03
CA GLN A 39 11.95 25.08 4.82
C GLN A 39 12.59 23.78 4.32
N TRP A 40 13.92 23.65 4.40
CA TRP A 40 14.63 22.40 4.09
C TRP A 40 14.27 21.26 5.04
N ARG A 41 14.13 21.55 6.35
CA ARG A 41 13.68 20.54 7.34
C ARG A 41 12.25 20.09 7.08
N GLN A 42 11.35 20.97 6.67
CA GLN A 42 9.96 20.61 6.36
C GLN A 42 9.86 19.74 5.10
N ALA A 43 10.65 20.02 4.05
CA ALA A 43 10.71 19.18 2.86
C ALA A 43 11.34 17.80 3.13
N ALA A 44 12.36 17.73 3.99
CA ALA A 44 13.00 16.47 4.37
C ALA A 44 12.06 15.55 5.16
N VAL A 45 11.27 16.09 6.10
CA VAL A 45 10.31 15.29 6.89
C VAL A 45 9.17 14.75 6.02
N GLY A 46 8.74 15.49 4.99
CA GLY A 46 7.73 15.01 4.04
C GLY A 46 8.25 13.86 3.18
N ALA A 47 9.45 14.02 2.61
CA ALA A 47 10.08 13.01 1.76
C ALA A 47 10.40 11.71 2.50
N GLU A 48 10.82 11.79 3.77
CA GLU A 48 11.11 10.60 4.59
C GLU A 48 9.84 9.82 4.95
N LEU A 49 8.72 10.52 5.18
CA LEU A 49 7.42 9.87 5.41
C LEU A 49 6.87 9.21 4.15
N GLU A 50 7.00 9.86 2.99
CA GLU A 50 6.64 9.29 1.69
C GLU A 50 7.48 8.03 1.40
N GLN A 51 8.79 8.11 1.60
CA GLN A 51 9.69 6.97 1.40
C GLN A 51 9.38 5.80 2.35
N SER A 52 9.10 6.08 3.63
CA SER A 52 8.72 5.03 4.59
C SER A 52 7.38 4.39 4.22
N ARG A 53 6.39 5.18 3.80
CA ARG A 53 5.12 4.66 3.30
C ARG A 53 5.32 3.78 2.09
N ASP A 54 6.08 4.25 1.11
CA ASP A 54 6.30 3.53 -0.15
C ASP A 54 7.02 2.21 0.10
N GLN A 55 8.03 2.19 0.99
CA GLN A 55 8.71 0.96 1.40
C GLN A 55 7.78 -0.04 2.09
N VAL A 56 6.85 0.43 2.93
CA VAL A 56 5.85 -0.44 3.57
C VAL A 56 4.87 -1.00 2.53
N VAL A 57 4.43 -0.19 1.58
CA VAL A 57 3.53 -0.62 0.50
C VAL A 57 4.23 -1.64 -0.40
N GLU A 58 5.46 -1.37 -0.82
CA GLU A 58 6.26 -2.27 -1.65
C GLU A 58 6.57 -3.59 -0.93
N GLY A 59 6.94 -3.52 0.36
CA GLY A 59 7.16 -4.70 1.20
C GLY A 59 5.91 -5.55 1.35
N LEU A 60 4.75 -4.92 1.58
CA LEU A 60 3.47 -5.63 1.67
C LEU A 60 3.07 -6.27 0.34
N GLN A 61 3.22 -5.55 -0.77
CA GLN A 61 2.93 -6.06 -2.10
C GLN A 61 3.84 -7.25 -2.44
N THR A 62 5.12 -7.17 -2.09
CA THR A 62 6.10 -8.25 -2.26
C THR A 62 5.72 -9.48 -1.43
N ALA A 63 5.36 -9.29 -0.16
CA ALA A 63 4.92 -10.38 0.71
C ALA A 63 3.65 -11.05 0.18
N LEU A 64 2.64 -10.26 -0.22
CA LEU A 64 1.38 -10.77 -0.76
C LEU A 64 1.60 -11.53 -2.08
N THR A 65 2.42 -10.98 -2.99
CA THR A 65 2.75 -11.65 -4.26
C THR A 65 3.52 -12.95 -4.01
N GLY A 66 4.40 -12.98 -3.00
CA GLY A 66 5.07 -14.20 -2.55
C GLY A 66 4.12 -15.27 -2.00
N GLN A 67 3.10 -14.87 -1.25
CA GLN A 67 2.06 -15.77 -0.75
C GLN A 67 1.20 -16.33 -1.90
N LEU A 68 0.78 -15.48 -2.85
CA LEU A 68 0.04 -15.92 -4.04
C LEU A 68 0.86 -16.86 -4.93
N GLY A 69 2.16 -16.59 -5.09
CA GLY A 69 3.07 -17.46 -5.80
C GLY A 69 3.22 -18.83 -5.12
N THR A 70 3.32 -18.85 -3.79
CA THR A 70 3.34 -20.10 -3.01
C THR A 70 2.03 -20.86 -3.16
N PHE A 71 0.88 -20.17 -3.05
CA PHE A 71 -0.43 -20.79 -3.25
C PHE A 71 -0.55 -21.47 -4.62
N GLY A 72 -0.17 -20.77 -5.69
CA GLY A 72 -0.19 -21.33 -7.03
C GLY A 72 0.74 -22.54 -7.21
N LYS A 73 1.85 -22.62 -6.46
CA LYS A 73 2.73 -23.81 -6.44
C LYS A 73 2.11 -24.98 -5.70
N VAL A 74 1.49 -24.72 -4.54
CA VAL A 74 0.81 -25.76 -3.74
C VAL A 74 -0.33 -26.39 -4.55
N LEU A 75 -1.13 -25.58 -5.24
CA LEU A 75 -2.21 -26.08 -6.11
C LEU A 75 -1.72 -26.99 -7.24
N LYS A 76 -0.50 -26.75 -7.74
CA LYS A 76 0.15 -27.56 -8.80
C LYS A 76 0.89 -28.78 -8.28
N THR A 77 0.87 -29.03 -6.97
CA THR A 77 1.53 -30.21 -6.39
C THR A 77 0.73 -31.45 -6.75
N GLU A 78 1.41 -32.55 -7.09
CA GLU A 78 0.79 -33.81 -7.53
C GLU A 78 -0.34 -34.28 -6.62
N ARG A 79 -0.15 -34.20 -5.30
CA ARG A 79 -1.16 -34.59 -4.30
C ARG A 79 -2.44 -33.76 -4.40
N VAL A 80 -2.32 -32.46 -4.61
CA VAL A 80 -3.47 -31.55 -4.73
C VAL A 80 -4.13 -31.72 -6.09
N ALA A 81 -3.35 -31.74 -7.17
CA ALA A 81 -3.85 -31.94 -8.53
C ALA A 81 -4.58 -33.28 -8.70
N SER A 82 -4.05 -34.38 -8.13
CA SER A 82 -4.69 -35.69 -8.15
C SER A 82 -5.99 -35.72 -7.35
N ALA A 83 -6.02 -35.07 -6.18
CA ALA A 83 -7.24 -34.98 -5.37
C ALA A 83 -8.33 -34.13 -6.07
N LEU A 84 -7.94 -33.03 -6.72
CA LEU A 84 -8.85 -32.23 -7.53
C LEU A 84 -9.37 -33.01 -8.74
N ALA A 85 -8.49 -33.70 -9.48
CA ALA A 85 -8.86 -34.48 -10.66
C ALA A 85 -9.75 -35.70 -10.35
N SER A 86 -9.72 -36.20 -9.12
CA SER A 86 -10.57 -37.31 -8.65
C SER A 86 -11.89 -36.85 -8.02
N GLY A 87 -12.22 -35.56 -8.11
CA GLY A 87 -13.43 -35.00 -7.51
C GLY A 87 -13.37 -34.90 -5.98
N ASN A 88 -12.24 -35.23 -5.36
CA ASN A 88 -12.10 -35.29 -3.91
C ASN A 88 -11.74 -33.93 -3.31
N ALA A 89 -12.76 -33.07 -3.20
CA ALA A 89 -12.63 -31.73 -2.61
C ALA A 89 -12.06 -31.75 -1.17
N HIS A 90 -12.49 -32.70 -0.34
CA HIS A 90 -11.97 -32.81 1.03
C HIS A 90 -10.49 -33.21 1.05
N GLY A 91 -10.10 -34.18 0.24
CA GLY A 91 -8.71 -34.62 0.10
C GLY A 91 -7.80 -33.52 -0.43
N ALA A 92 -8.27 -32.71 -1.38
CA ALA A 92 -7.54 -31.57 -1.89
C ALA A 92 -7.35 -30.49 -0.80
N ALA A 93 -8.38 -30.19 0.00
CA ALA A 93 -8.28 -29.26 1.12
C ALA A 93 -7.26 -29.70 2.18
N VAL A 94 -7.26 -30.99 2.53
CA VAL A 94 -6.28 -31.59 3.45
C VAL A 94 -4.86 -31.50 2.87
N ALA A 95 -4.68 -31.88 1.60
CA ALA A 95 -3.38 -31.83 0.94
C ALA A 95 -2.79 -30.41 0.88
N ILE A 96 -3.63 -29.39 0.65
CA ILE A 96 -3.21 -27.98 0.71
C ILE A 96 -2.76 -27.60 2.12
N ARG A 97 -3.55 -27.97 3.14
CA ARG A 97 -3.24 -27.67 4.55
C ARG A 97 -1.93 -28.32 5.02
N GLU A 98 -1.69 -29.56 4.62
CA GLU A 98 -0.43 -30.27 4.94
C GLU A 98 0.77 -29.68 4.18
N GLY A 99 0.57 -29.24 2.94
CA GLY A 99 1.61 -28.64 2.11
C GLY A 99 1.94 -27.19 2.48
N TRP A 100 1.15 -26.54 3.34
CA TRP A 100 1.32 -25.13 3.66
C TRP A 100 1.17 -24.85 5.17
N PRO A 101 2.30 -24.78 5.92
CA PRO A 101 2.26 -24.44 7.34
C PRO A 101 1.81 -22.98 7.56
N GLY A 102 0.93 -22.78 8.54
CA GLY A 102 0.36 -21.47 8.88
C GLY A 102 -0.99 -21.16 8.24
N VAL A 103 -1.53 -22.08 7.42
CA VAL A 103 -2.90 -21.96 6.93
C VAL A 103 -3.89 -22.36 8.02
N GLU A 104 -4.77 -21.43 8.35
CA GLU A 104 -5.78 -21.61 9.41
C GLU A 104 -6.99 -22.39 8.90
N ASP A 105 -7.43 -22.09 7.68
CA ASP A 105 -8.56 -22.77 7.07
C ASP A 105 -8.40 -22.95 5.54
N VAL A 106 -8.94 -24.06 5.04
CA VAL A 106 -8.97 -24.40 3.61
C VAL A 106 -10.33 -24.99 3.29
N GLN A 107 -11.02 -24.37 2.33
CA GLN A 107 -12.31 -24.83 1.84
C GLN A 107 -12.27 -24.90 0.31
N ILE A 108 -12.94 -25.90 -0.24
CA ILE A 108 -13.21 -26.02 -1.66
C ILE A 108 -14.72 -25.92 -1.82
N LEU A 109 -15.13 -24.95 -2.62
CA LEU A 109 -16.52 -24.59 -2.83
C LEU A 109 -16.87 -24.76 -4.30
N THR A 110 -18.15 -24.96 -4.59
CA THR A 110 -18.66 -24.98 -5.95
C THR A 110 -18.64 -23.56 -6.54
N ALA A 111 -18.46 -23.46 -7.86
CA ALA A 111 -18.35 -22.17 -8.54
C ALA A 111 -19.67 -21.37 -8.54
N ASP A 112 -20.82 -22.04 -8.39
CA ASP A 112 -22.13 -21.38 -8.24
C ASP A 112 -22.25 -20.60 -6.92
N LEU A 113 -21.48 -20.99 -5.90
CA LEU A 113 -21.51 -20.40 -4.56
C LEU A 113 -22.93 -20.35 -3.94
N ASP A 114 -23.85 -21.23 -4.36
CA ASP A 114 -25.26 -21.19 -3.94
C ASP A 114 -25.41 -21.25 -2.42
N ALA A 115 -24.63 -22.11 -1.77
CA ALA A 115 -24.61 -22.24 -0.32
C ALA A 115 -24.10 -20.97 0.40
N ALA A 116 -23.16 -20.25 -0.22
CA ALA A 116 -22.65 -18.98 0.30
C ALA A 116 -23.65 -17.83 0.10
N TYR A 117 -24.42 -17.89 -1.00
CA TYR A 117 -25.49 -16.94 -1.30
C TYR A 117 -26.77 -17.16 -0.49
N ALA A 118 -27.00 -18.37 0.01
CA ALA A 118 -28.15 -18.69 0.86
C ALA A 118 -28.14 -17.91 2.19
N ASP A 119 -26.96 -17.71 2.79
CA ASP A 119 -26.78 -16.83 3.96
C ASP A 119 -25.44 -16.06 3.89
N PRO A 120 -25.39 -14.94 3.14
CA PRO A 120 -24.17 -14.16 2.97
C PRO A 120 -23.70 -13.49 4.27
N LYS A 121 -24.61 -13.27 5.22
CA LYS A 121 -24.29 -12.65 6.50
C LYS A 121 -23.54 -13.63 7.40
N ALA A 122 -23.95 -14.89 7.43
CA ALA A 122 -23.23 -15.94 8.13
C ALA A 122 -21.93 -16.33 7.40
N PHE A 123 -21.97 -16.41 6.07
CA PHE A 123 -20.81 -16.79 5.26
C PHE A 123 -19.70 -15.71 5.22
N GLY A 124 -20.12 -14.44 5.21
CA GLY A 124 -19.24 -13.27 5.19
C GLY A 124 -19.10 -12.65 3.80
N TYR A 125 -19.61 -11.42 3.65
CA TYR A 125 -19.58 -10.67 2.38
C TYR A 125 -18.17 -10.46 1.80
N SER A 126 -17.16 -10.24 2.65
CA SER A 126 -15.77 -10.06 2.18
C SER A 126 -15.18 -11.35 1.63
N ARG A 127 -15.54 -12.51 2.21
CA ARG A 127 -15.11 -13.82 1.71
C ARG A 127 -15.79 -14.11 0.37
N LEU A 128 -17.09 -13.81 0.27
CA LEU A 128 -17.84 -13.94 -0.97
C LEU A 128 -17.21 -13.11 -2.11
N ALA A 129 -16.94 -11.82 -1.86
CA ALA A 129 -16.32 -10.94 -2.85
C ALA A 129 -14.88 -11.37 -3.24
N LEU A 130 -14.16 -12.08 -2.36
CA LEU A 130 -12.86 -12.67 -2.69
C LEU A 130 -13.04 -13.86 -3.64
N LEU A 131 -14.01 -14.73 -3.39
CA LEU A 131 -14.30 -15.89 -4.25
C LEU A 131 -14.80 -15.47 -5.63
N GLU A 132 -15.71 -14.49 -5.68
CA GLU A 132 -16.18 -13.93 -6.95
C GLU A 132 -15.04 -13.33 -7.77
N ALA A 133 -14.11 -12.62 -7.12
CA ALA A 133 -12.94 -12.07 -7.81
C ALA A 133 -12.03 -13.18 -8.36
N ALA A 134 -11.86 -14.29 -7.62
CA ALA A 134 -11.05 -15.42 -8.07
C ALA A 134 -11.67 -16.10 -9.30
N ILE A 135 -13.00 -16.23 -9.32
CA ILE A 135 -13.74 -16.80 -10.45
C ILE A 135 -13.71 -15.85 -11.65
N ALA A 136 -13.90 -14.55 -11.43
CA ALA A 136 -13.92 -13.54 -12.49
C ALA A 136 -12.56 -13.34 -13.17
N ASP A 137 -11.47 -13.33 -12.38
CA ASP A 137 -10.13 -13.07 -12.89
C ASP A 137 -9.39 -14.33 -13.37
N ASP A 138 -9.94 -15.52 -13.09
CA ASP A 138 -9.35 -16.84 -13.35
C ASP A 138 -7.89 -16.96 -12.87
N LYS A 139 -7.60 -16.30 -11.74
CA LYS A 139 -6.24 -16.18 -11.17
C LYS A 139 -6.29 -16.25 -9.66
N PRO A 140 -5.18 -16.67 -9.00
CA PRO A 140 -5.03 -16.53 -7.57
C PRO A 140 -5.15 -15.06 -7.13
N VAL A 141 -6.11 -14.78 -6.25
CA VAL A 141 -6.35 -13.45 -5.68
C VAL A 141 -6.25 -13.51 -4.16
N GLY A 142 -5.79 -12.41 -3.56
CA GLY A 142 -5.65 -12.28 -2.11
C GLY A 142 -6.29 -10.99 -1.60
N ARG A 143 -7.10 -11.08 -0.55
CA ARG A 143 -7.76 -9.92 0.08
C ARG A 143 -7.85 -10.10 1.58
N VAL A 144 -7.90 -8.98 2.31
CA VAL A 144 -8.26 -9.01 3.73
C VAL A 144 -9.76 -9.30 3.83
N VAL A 145 -10.10 -10.40 4.48
CA VAL A 145 -11.48 -10.83 4.72
C VAL A 145 -11.77 -10.79 6.22
N ARG A 146 -13.03 -10.48 6.56
CA ARG A 146 -13.51 -10.65 7.92
C ARG A 146 -13.97 -12.10 8.09
N ASP A 147 -13.38 -12.79 9.04
CA ASP A 147 -13.71 -14.17 9.38
C ASP A 147 -13.57 -14.42 10.88
N ALA A 148 -14.46 -15.23 11.45
CA ALA A 148 -14.52 -15.55 12.88
C ALA A 148 -14.46 -14.31 13.81
N GLY A 149 -15.00 -13.16 13.36
CA GLY A 149 -14.99 -11.90 14.10
C GLY A 149 -13.70 -11.06 14.00
N GLY A 150 -12.69 -11.49 13.24
CA GLY A 150 -11.42 -10.79 13.05
C GLY A 150 -11.06 -10.54 11.57
N GLN A 151 -10.01 -9.75 11.33
CA GLN A 151 -9.45 -9.57 9.99
C GLN A 151 -8.42 -10.66 9.70
N ARG A 152 -8.54 -11.34 8.57
CA ARG A 152 -7.65 -12.42 8.11
C ARG A 152 -7.22 -12.16 6.67
N LEU A 153 -6.09 -12.70 6.25
CA LEU A 153 -5.72 -12.73 4.84
C LEU A 153 -6.37 -13.96 4.18
N GLY A 154 -7.33 -13.72 3.30
CA GLY A 154 -7.93 -14.77 2.48
C GLY A 154 -7.25 -14.85 1.11
N LEU A 155 -7.00 -16.06 0.64
CA LEU A 155 -6.50 -16.36 -0.70
C LEU A 155 -7.49 -17.28 -1.40
N ALA A 156 -7.79 -17.01 -2.66
CA ALA A 156 -8.73 -17.80 -3.46
C ALA A 156 -8.20 -17.97 -4.89
N ALA A 157 -8.48 -19.13 -5.50
CA ALA A 157 -8.18 -19.42 -6.88
C ALA A 157 -9.29 -20.33 -7.43
N ALA A 158 -9.63 -20.17 -8.70
CA ALA A 158 -10.45 -21.12 -9.42
C ALA A 158 -9.66 -22.42 -9.65
N ALA A 159 -10.33 -23.56 -9.51
CA ALA A 159 -9.76 -24.88 -9.77
C ALA A 159 -10.84 -25.77 -10.37
N GLU A 160 -10.47 -26.58 -11.37
CA GLU A 160 -11.35 -27.60 -11.91
C GLU A 160 -11.41 -28.79 -10.95
N LEU A 161 -12.64 -29.21 -10.64
CA LEU A 161 -12.91 -30.40 -9.85
C LEU A 161 -13.37 -31.49 -10.81
N GLY A 162 -12.71 -32.65 -10.75
CA GLY A 162 -13.05 -33.82 -11.55
C GLY A 162 -14.46 -34.38 -11.25
N PRO A 163 -14.93 -35.31 -12.08
CA PRO A 163 -16.29 -35.87 -12.02
C PRO A 163 -16.57 -36.72 -10.79
#